data_AF-A0A4S8KSZ9-F1
#
_entry.id   AF-A0A4S8KSZ9-F1
#
_cell.length_a   1.000
_cell.length_b   1.000
_cell.length_c   1.000
_cell.angle_alpha   90.00
_cell.angle_beta   90.00
_cell.angle_gamma   90.00
#
_symmetry.space_group_name_H-M   'P 1'
#
loop_
_entity.id
_entity.type
_entity.pdbx_description
1 polymer ?
#
loop_
_entity_poly.entity_id
_entity_poly.type
_entity_poly.pdbx_seq_one_letter_code
_entity_poly.pdbx_strand_id
1 'polypeptide(L)'
;GTDETYKFDLETKRLPMVGFVDDDEDSAFGFVNPEDVIRAAHLIPAFHLGKTDRIMGPSLSRRESDNDEDWYRYHVGIFSDRDMFARFVPGIGIGH
;
A
#
# COMPACT_ATOMS: atom_id res chain seq x y z
N GLY A 1 0.30 -6.03 -5.16
CA GLY A 1 0.55 -7.01 -4.08
C GLY A 1 1.70 -6.62 -3.17
N THR A 2 1.99 -7.45 -2.17
CA THR A 2 3.21 -7.38 -1.33
C THR A 2 4.40 -8.00 -2.05
N ASP A 3 5.59 -7.44 -1.87
CA ASP A 3 6.83 -8.03 -2.39
C ASP A 3 7.42 -8.99 -1.35
N GLU A 4 7.51 -10.28 -1.69
CA GLU A 4 8.04 -11.31 -0.77
C GLU A 4 9.53 -11.14 -0.44
N THR A 5 10.28 -10.46 -1.31
CA THR A 5 11.69 -10.15 -1.12
C THR A 5 11.90 -8.90 -0.25
N TYR A 6 10.85 -8.09 -0.09
CA TYR A 6 10.86 -6.90 0.73
C TYR A 6 10.16 -7.13 2.08
N LYS A 7 10.96 -7.35 3.13
CA LYS A 7 10.45 -7.51 4.49
C LYS A 7 10.55 -6.20 5.27
N PHE A 8 9.49 -5.93 6.03
CA PHE A 8 9.47 -4.90 7.05
C PHE A 8 10.56 -5.18 8.09
N ASP A 9 11.32 -4.14 8.45
CA ASP A 9 12.37 -4.21 9.46
C ASP A 9 12.62 -2.82 10.04
N LEU A 10 12.30 -2.63 11.32
CA LEU A 10 12.52 -1.36 12.01
C LEU A 10 14.00 -1.03 12.22
N GLU A 11 14.85 -2.04 12.46
CA GLU A 11 16.26 -1.82 12.77
C GLU A 11 16.99 -1.22 11.57
N THR A 12 16.67 -1.74 10.39
CA THR A 12 17.19 -1.22 9.11
C THR A 12 16.34 -0.11 8.50
N LYS A 13 15.32 0.38 9.22
CA LYS A 13 14.40 1.46 8.80
C LYS A 13 13.64 1.15 7.50
N ARG A 14 13.33 -0.12 7.26
CA ARG A 14 12.55 -0.60 6.11
C ARG A 14 11.08 -0.64 6.48
N LEU A 15 10.31 0.34 6.01
CA LEU A 15 8.86 0.41 6.22
C LEU A 15 8.12 -0.60 5.34
N PRO A 16 6.97 -1.15 5.78
CA PRO A 16 6.20 -2.08 4.94
C PRO A 16 5.85 -1.41 3.62
N MET A 17 5.93 -2.17 2.53
CA MET A 17 5.74 -1.67 1.19
C MET A 17 4.69 -2.51 0.47
N VAL A 18 3.81 -1.83 -0.26
CA VAL A 18 2.74 -2.42 -1.06
C VAL A 18 2.74 -1.79 -2.45
N GLY A 19 2.14 -2.48 -3.42
CA GLY A 19 1.82 -1.92 -4.73
C GLY A 19 0.49 -2.46 -5.20
N PHE A 20 -0.01 -1.92 -6.32
CA PHE A 20 -1.14 -2.51 -7.02
C PHE A 20 -0.78 -3.91 -7.56
N VAL A 21 -1.79 -4.72 -7.81
CA VAL A 21 -1.66 -5.93 -8.63
C VAL A 21 -1.97 -5.56 -10.08
N ASP A 22 -1.65 -6.44 -11.01
CA ASP A 22 -1.88 -6.19 -12.44
C ASP A 22 -3.40 -6.11 -12.72
N ASP A 23 -3.84 -5.18 -13.57
CA ASP A 23 -5.27 -4.98 -13.82
C ASP A 23 -5.95 -6.13 -14.59
N ASP A 24 -5.16 -6.97 -15.26
CA ASP A 24 -5.62 -8.20 -15.89
C ASP A 24 -5.94 -9.32 -14.88
N GLU A 25 -5.55 -9.20 -13.61
CA GLU A 25 -5.92 -10.19 -12.58
C GLU A 25 -7.41 -10.05 -12.21
N ASP A 26 -8.18 -11.14 -12.26
CA ASP A 26 -9.63 -11.16 -11.92
C ASP A 26 -9.95 -10.57 -10.53
N SER A 27 -8.98 -10.59 -9.61
CA SER A 27 -9.10 -10.05 -8.25
C SER A 27 -8.48 -8.67 -8.06
N ALA A 28 -8.06 -7.98 -9.12
CA ALA A 28 -7.38 -6.69 -9.04
C ALA A 28 -8.29 -5.57 -8.52
N PHE A 29 -9.54 -5.55 -9.00
CA PHE A 29 -10.53 -4.56 -8.61
C PHE A 29 -11.86 -5.21 -8.27
N GLY A 30 -12.51 -4.65 -7.27
CA GLY A 30 -13.83 -5.04 -6.84
C GLY A 30 -14.29 -4.12 -5.72
N PHE A 31 -15.53 -4.32 -5.28
CA PHE A 31 -16.05 -3.63 -4.11
C PHE A 31 -15.88 -4.54 -2.89
N VAL A 32 -15.15 -4.05 -1.89
CA VAL A 32 -15.12 -4.69 -0.57
C VAL A 32 -16.41 -4.34 0.18
N ASN A 33 -16.99 -5.30 0.89
CA ASN A 33 -18.10 -5.00 1.80
C ASN A 33 -17.59 -4.02 2.87
N PRO A 34 -18.24 -2.87 3.10
CA PRO A 34 -17.82 -1.93 4.13
C PRO A 34 -17.70 -2.55 5.53
N GLU A 35 -18.49 -3.58 5.83
CA GLU A 35 -18.40 -4.31 7.10
C GLU A 35 -17.09 -5.12 7.25
N ASP A 36 -16.45 -5.48 6.14
CA ASP A 36 -15.15 -6.17 6.12
C ASP A 36 -13.96 -5.18 6.22
N VAL A 37 -14.21 -3.87 6.11
CA VAL A 37 -13.17 -2.85 6.22
C VAL A 37 -12.83 -2.60 7.67
N ILE A 38 -11.75 -3.23 8.12
CA ILE A 38 -11.25 -3.08 9.50
C ILE A 38 -10.75 -1.65 9.74
N ARG A 39 -10.00 -1.07 8.78
CA ARG A 39 -9.33 0.23 8.95
C ARG A 39 -8.75 0.81 7.67
N ALA A 40 -8.59 2.14 7.67
CA ALA A 40 -7.80 2.85 6.68
C ALA A 40 -6.30 2.84 7.02
N ALA A 41 -5.45 2.94 6.00
CA ALA A 41 -4.01 3.11 6.14
C ALA A 41 -3.55 4.31 5.30
N HIS A 42 -2.52 5.02 5.78
CA HIS A 42 -1.90 6.08 5.00
C HIS A 42 -0.82 5.49 4.08
N LEU A 43 -0.95 5.70 2.78
CA LEU A 43 0.03 5.25 1.78
C LEU A 43 0.89 6.42 1.34
N ILE A 44 2.21 6.23 1.38
CA ILE A 44 3.21 7.23 1.01
C ILE A 44 3.93 6.72 -0.24
N PRO A 45 3.93 7.47 -1.36
CA PRO A 45 4.68 7.08 -2.55
C PRO A 45 6.14 6.74 -2.27
N ALA A 46 6.62 5.60 -2.78
CA ALA A 46 8.04 5.27 -2.77
C ALA A 46 8.73 6.02 -3.92
N PHE A 47 8.94 7.33 -3.76
CA PHE A 47 9.42 8.24 -4.80
C PHE A 47 10.67 7.74 -5.54
N HIS A 48 11.58 7.07 -4.82
CA HIS A 48 12.83 6.56 -5.38
C HIS A 48 12.64 5.42 -6.40
N LEU A 49 11.48 4.77 -6.45
CA LEU A 49 11.16 3.73 -7.43
C LEU A 49 10.50 4.29 -8.69
N GLY A 50 10.14 5.58 -8.69
CA GLY A 50 9.50 6.22 -9.82
C GLY A 50 8.03 5.79 -10.02
N LYS A 51 7.50 6.21 -11.16
CA LYS A 51 6.14 5.92 -11.60
C LYS A 51 6.11 4.84 -12.68
N THR A 52 4.94 4.27 -12.92
CA THR A 52 4.68 3.29 -13.97
C THR A 52 3.25 3.42 -14.50
N ASP A 53 3.10 3.12 -15.79
CA ASP A 53 1.86 3.01 -16.55
C ASP A 53 1.47 1.54 -16.81
N ARG A 54 2.26 0.57 -16.34
CA ARG A 54 2.17 -0.84 -16.75
C ARG A 54 1.29 -1.72 -15.88
N ILE A 55 1.04 -1.29 -14.64
CA ILE A 55 0.32 -2.11 -13.65
C ILE A 55 -1.19 -1.89 -13.74
N MET A 56 -1.60 -0.69 -14.18
CA MET A 56 -2.99 -0.30 -14.27
C MET A 56 -3.19 0.57 -15.50
N GLY A 57 -4.08 0.15 -16.39
CA GLY A 57 -4.56 0.94 -17.53
C GLY A 57 -5.26 2.26 -17.13
N PRO A 58 -5.77 3.04 -18.09
CA PRO A 58 -6.40 4.33 -17.84
C PRO A 58 -7.55 4.23 -16.83
N SER A 59 -7.58 5.12 -15.83
CA SER A 59 -8.53 5.05 -14.71
C SER A 59 -9.25 6.38 -14.51
N LEU A 60 -10.59 6.31 -14.35
CA LEU A 60 -11.46 7.46 -14.06
C LEU A 60 -11.09 8.21 -12.77
N SER A 61 -10.36 7.56 -11.86
CA SER A 61 -9.98 8.15 -10.58
C SER A 61 -8.70 8.99 -10.65
N ARG A 62 -7.96 8.95 -11.77
CA ARG A 62 -6.72 9.71 -11.96
C ARG A 62 -7.02 11.10 -12.51
N ARG A 63 -6.13 12.06 -12.22
CA ARG A 63 -6.15 13.38 -12.87
C ARG A 63 -5.50 13.25 -14.24
N GLU A 64 -5.98 14.00 -15.23
CA GLU A 64 -5.33 14.07 -16.56
C GLU A 64 -3.85 14.45 -16.47
N SER A 65 -3.48 15.28 -15.48
CA SER A 65 -2.10 15.71 -15.25
C SER A 65 -1.16 14.59 -14.78
N ASP A 66 -1.69 13.44 -14.34
CA ASP A 66 -0.90 12.31 -13.87
C ASP A 66 -0.47 11.38 -15.02
N ASN A 67 -0.88 11.66 -16.27
CA ASN A 67 -0.51 10.92 -17.49
C ASN A 67 -0.77 9.41 -17.43
N ASP A 68 -1.82 8.99 -16.71
CA ASP A 68 -2.12 7.57 -16.45
C ASP A 68 -0.99 6.79 -15.75
N GLU A 69 -0.07 7.50 -15.07
CA GLU A 69 1.02 6.90 -14.31
C GLU A 69 0.73 6.89 -12.81
N ASP A 70 0.94 5.75 -12.16
CA ASP A 70 0.94 5.60 -10.70
C ASP A 70 2.34 5.40 -10.15
N TRP A 71 2.51 5.65 -8.85
CA TRP A 71 3.77 5.28 -8.19
C TRP A 71 3.91 3.76 -8.18
N TYR A 72 5.11 3.27 -8.54
CA TYR A 72 5.36 1.82 -8.65
C TYR A 72 5.08 1.08 -7.34
N ARG A 73 5.39 1.71 -6.20
CA ARG A 73 5.10 1.19 -4.85
C ARG A 73 4.78 2.33 -3.88
N TYR A 74 4.20 1.94 -2.75
CA TYR A 74 3.86 2.81 -1.63
C TYR A 74 4.38 2.21 -0.33
N HIS A 75 4.97 3.04 0.52
CA HIS A 75 5.21 2.70 1.92
C HIS A 75 3.92 2.85 2.73
N VAL A 76 3.69 1.92 3.65
CA VAL A 76 2.61 2.01 4.62
C VAL A 76 3.07 2.90 5.78
N GLY A 77 2.33 3.98 6.03
CA GLY A 77 2.56 4.92 7.13
C GLY A 77 2.21 4.32 8.49
N ILE A 78 3.07 3.44 9.01
CA ILE A 78 2.84 2.75 10.29
C ILE A 78 2.78 3.70 11.50
N PHE A 79 3.28 4.92 11.35
CA PHE A 79 3.29 5.94 12.42
C PHE A 79 2.06 6.85 12.40
N SER A 80 1.19 6.72 11.40
CA SER A 80 0.00 7.57 11.27
C SER A 80 -1.05 7.28 12.34
N ASP A 81 -1.02 6.09 12.94
CA ASP A 81 -1.93 5.68 14.00
C ASP A 81 -1.28 4.65 14.94
N ARG A 82 -1.67 4.65 16.22
CA ARG A 82 -1.12 3.73 17.23
C ARG A 82 -1.43 2.28 16.93
N ASP A 83 -2.63 1.98 16.45
CA ASP A 83 -3.01 0.62 16.08
C ASP A 83 -2.29 0.21 14.79
N MET A 84 -1.93 1.13 13.88
CA MET A 84 -1.08 0.80 12.72
C MET A 84 0.31 0.38 13.19
N PHE A 85 0.89 1.10 14.15
CA PHE A 85 2.19 0.75 14.72
C PHE A 85 2.14 -0.61 15.43
N ALA A 86 1.13 -0.85 16.26
CA ALA A 86 0.96 -2.12 16.98
C ALA A 86 0.75 -3.32 16.05
N ARG A 87 0.10 -3.12 14.89
CA ARG A 87 -0.12 -4.17 13.87
C ARG A 87 1.19 -4.67 13.24
N PHE A 88 2.13 -3.77 12.95
CA PHE A 88 3.36 -4.12 12.23
C PHE A 88 4.53 -4.43 13.15
N VAL A 89 4.54 -3.91 14.37
CA VAL A 89 5.65 -4.09 15.31
C VAL A 89 5.33 -5.20 16.32
N PRO A 90 6.03 -6.35 16.24
CA PRO A 90 5.78 -7.46 17.14
C PRO A 90 5.97 -7.06 18.61
N GLY A 91 5.10 -7.56 19.49
CA GLY A 91 5.23 -7.38 20.94
C GLY A 91 4.68 -6.06 21.50
N ILE A 92 4.17 -5.15 20.66
CA ILE A 92 3.55 -3.89 21.11
C ILE A 92 2.01 -3.99 21.24
N GLY A 93 1.40 -5.01 20.63
CA GLY A 93 -0.06 -5.19 20.59
C GLY A 93 -0.57 -6.48 21.23
N ILE A 94 -0.83 -6.47 22.55
CA ILE A 94 -1.89 -7.25 23.20
C ILE A 94 -2.41 -6.39 24.36
N GLY A 95 -3.64 -5.88 24.28
CA GLY A 95 -4.22 -5.11 25.38
C GLY A 95 -5.51 -4.34 25.07
N HIS A 96 -6.62 -5.07 24.89
CA HIS A 96 -7.78 -4.95 25.79
C HIS A 96 -8.46 -6.31 25.91
#